data_AF-A0A6C0E7G0-F1
#
_entry.id   AF-A0A6C0E7G0-F1
#
_cell.length_a   1.000
_cell.length_b   1.000
_cell.length_c   1.000
_cell.angle_alpha   90.00
_cell.angle_beta   90.00
_cell.angle_gamma   90.00
#
_symmetry.space_group_name_H-M   'P 1'
#
loop_
_entity.id
_entity.type
_entity.pdbx_description
1 polymer ?
#
loop_
_entity_poly.entity_id
_entity_poly.type
_entity_poly.pdbx_seq_one_letter_code
_entity_poly.pdbx_strand_id
1 'polypeptide(L)'
;MSFTCKPCFYKTMSKFNFDRHILTEKHKKLVDEYINNNVEFKICVECGKNFRHSSSYYRHVKTCINNNNCNNKEYSNELLELMHENEKLKLEIKYQSQLAQKDVEKFKMGMELQEAFLQKQKSNISSHQEHSHPQINNNNYQDVINIQGDNNTLLTKKDTMNFYFGQTLDLDTFIQNFETKYPLTQEETRTLAENYQNSGIKSYGPGLLCYLKKNYKRQIKDITGQEPDDDVVMPFLSSDGTLRTHLEKATEGWKIVKDITKIDRIIIVSNDYIYNYHTTHLPIGSKERKIVSNSMLRNSTYDNAKDIAKRKCITNKY
;
A
#
# COMPACT_ATOMS: atom_id res chain seq x y z
N MET A 1 -21.15 -13.51 44.06
CA MET A 1 -20.97 -13.11 42.65
C MET A 1 -22.24 -12.40 42.19
N SER A 2 -22.18 -11.20 41.58
CA SER A 2 -23.38 -10.47 41.13
C SER A 2 -23.60 -10.61 39.63
N PHE A 3 -24.82 -10.94 39.22
CA PHE A 3 -25.27 -11.01 37.84
C PHE A 3 -25.84 -9.64 37.42
N THR A 4 -25.39 -9.11 36.28
CA THR A 4 -25.82 -7.81 35.77
C THR A 4 -26.22 -7.92 34.30
N CYS A 5 -27.40 -7.41 33.96
CA CYS A 5 -27.98 -7.52 32.63
C CYS A 5 -27.65 -6.24 31.85
N LYS A 6 -26.83 -6.32 30.79
CA LYS A 6 -26.32 -5.13 30.10
C LYS A 6 -27.41 -4.27 29.42
N PRO A 7 -28.43 -4.83 28.74
CA PRO A 7 -29.43 -4.02 28.03
C PRO A 7 -30.34 -3.18 28.93
N CYS A 8 -30.52 -3.56 30.20
CA CYS A 8 -31.42 -2.87 31.13
C CYS A 8 -30.81 -2.59 32.51
N PHE A 9 -29.53 -2.88 32.68
CA PHE A 9 -28.73 -2.71 33.90
C PHE A 9 -29.29 -3.37 35.18
N TYR A 10 -30.18 -4.36 35.04
CA TYR A 10 -30.71 -5.13 36.17
C TYR A 10 -29.59 -5.93 36.85
N LYS A 11 -29.41 -5.73 38.16
CA LYS A 11 -28.39 -6.42 38.96
C LYS A 11 -29.03 -7.28 40.05
N THR A 12 -28.55 -8.51 40.23
CA THR A 12 -28.97 -9.40 41.30
C THR A 12 -27.84 -10.31 41.73
N MET A 13 -27.87 -10.81 42.96
CA MET A 13 -26.89 -11.81 43.43
C MET A 13 -27.34 -13.24 43.20
N SER A 14 -28.61 -13.43 42.82
CA SER A 14 -29.20 -14.75 42.57
C SER A 14 -29.28 -15.05 41.08
N LYS A 15 -28.63 -16.13 40.67
CA LYS A 15 -28.67 -16.62 39.28
C LYS A 15 -30.09 -16.94 38.83
N PHE A 16 -30.89 -17.58 39.68
CA PHE A 16 -32.29 -17.90 39.39
C PHE A 16 -33.13 -16.66 39.06
N ASN A 17 -32.95 -15.57 39.82
CA ASN A 17 -33.67 -14.32 39.55
C ASN A 17 -33.19 -13.64 38.26
N PHE A 18 -31.90 -13.78 37.94
CA PHE A 18 -31.33 -13.29 36.70
C PHE A 18 -31.88 -14.04 35.48
N ASP A 19 -31.92 -15.36 35.56
CA ASP A 19 -32.43 -16.23 34.50
C ASP A 19 -33.94 -15.97 34.28
N ARG A 20 -34.72 -15.80 35.36
CA ARG A 20 -36.13 -15.39 35.24
C ARG A 20 -36.26 -14.00 34.61
N HIS A 21 -35.39 -13.06 34.99
CA HIS A 21 -35.40 -11.69 34.47
C HIS A 21 -35.23 -11.64 32.95
N ILE A 22 -34.26 -12.37 32.39
CA ILE A 22 -33.99 -12.37 30.94
C ILE A 22 -35.12 -13.01 30.11
N LEU A 23 -35.96 -13.83 30.75
CA LEU A 23 -37.10 -14.48 30.09
C LEU A 23 -38.38 -13.61 30.07
N THR A 24 -38.43 -12.54 30.88
CA THR A 24 -39.62 -11.68 30.94
C THR A 24 -39.88 -10.98 29.60
N GLU A 25 -41.15 -10.87 29.20
CA GLU A 25 -41.52 -10.15 27.96
C GLU A 25 -41.04 -8.71 27.96
N LYS A 26 -41.02 -8.06 29.13
CA LYS A 26 -40.49 -6.71 29.29
C LYS A 26 -39.00 -6.63 28.94
N HIS A 27 -38.21 -7.62 29.35
CA HIS A 27 -36.80 -7.69 28.99
C HIS A 27 -36.61 -7.98 27.50
N LYS A 28 -37.34 -8.96 26.95
CA LYS A 28 -37.26 -9.32 25.53
C LYS A 28 -37.57 -8.14 24.61
N LYS A 29 -38.65 -7.39 24.86
CA LYS A 29 -39.00 -6.17 24.11
C LYS A 29 -37.89 -5.10 24.19
N LEU A 30 -37.29 -4.91 25.36
CA LEU A 30 -36.18 -3.96 25.53
C LEU A 30 -34.92 -4.41 24.79
N VAL A 31 -34.62 -5.71 24.76
CA VAL A 31 -33.48 -6.26 24.04
C VAL A 31 -33.68 -6.20 22.53
N ASP A 32 -34.89 -6.50 22.05
CA ASP A 32 -35.21 -6.39 20.62
C ASP A 32 -35.12 -4.94 20.14
N GLU A 33 -35.52 -3.96 20.97
CA GLU A 33 -35.30 -2.54 20.67
C GLU A 33 -33.81 -2.14 20.75
N TYR A 34 -33.04 -2.71 21.67
CA TYR A 34 -31.60 -2.47 21.86
C TYR A 34 -30.75 -3.03 20.71
N ILE A 35 -31.15 -4.18 20.15
CA ILE A 35 -30.42 -4.85 19.06
C ILE A 35 -30.77 -4.22 17.71
N ASN A 36 -32.04 -3.86 17.48
CA ASN A 36 -32.50 -3.43 16.14
C ASN A 36 -32.37 -1.93 15.88
N ASN A 37 -32.27 -1.11 16.92
CA ASN A 37 -31.96 0.30 16.76
C ASN A 37 -30.68 0.54 17.56
N ASN A 38 -29.57 0.92 16.90
CA ASN A 38 -28.34 1.42 17.54
C ASN A 38 -28.65 2.70 18.35
N VAL A 39 -29.42 2.57 19.43
CA VAL A 39 -29.82 3.69 20.28
C VAL A 39 -28.68 3.91 21.25
N GLU A 40 -27.84 4.86 20.88
CA GLU A 40 -26.77 5.36 21.72
C GLU A 40 -27.36 6.04 22.96
N PHE A 41 -27.24 5.39 24.11
CA PHE A 41 -27.70 5.96 25.38
C PHE A 41 -26.71 7.04 25.81
N LYS A 42 -27.24 8.22 26.15
CA LYS A 42 -26.41 9.31 26.69
C LYS A 42 -26.31 9.16 28.20
N ILE A 43 -25.08 9.10 28.71
CA ILE A 43 -24.79 8.96 30.14
C ILE A 43 -24.38 10.31 30.69
N CYS A 44 -25.01 10.76 31.78
CA CYS A 44 -24.57 11.96 32.50
C CYS A 44 -23.28 11.65 33.26
N VAL A 45 -22.19 12.32 32.91
CA VAL A 45 -20.88 12.16 33.59
C VAL A 45 -20.91 12.51 35.07
N GLU A 46 -21.77 13.44 35.48
CA GLU A 46 -21.85 13.90 36.88
C GLU A 46 -22.57 12.92 37.82
N CYS A 47 -23.47 12.06 37.31
CA CYS A 47 -24.23 11.15 38.17
C CYS A 47 -24.44 9.73 37.63
N GLY A 48 -23.93 9.42 36.44
CA GLY A 48 -24.02 8.09 35.81
C GLY A 48 -25.41 7.68 35.34
N LYS A 49 -26.39 8.59 35.28
CA LYS A 49 -27.74 8.27 34.78
C LYS A 49 -27.79 8.18 33.26
N ASN A 50 -28.50 7.17 32.75
CA ASN A 50 -28.62 6.88 31.31
C ASN A 50 -29.95 7.43 30.76
N PHE A 51 -29.89 8.08 29.61
CA PHE A 51 -31.05 8.70 28.97
C PHE A 51 -31.20 8.21 27.53
N ARG A 52 -32.42 7.73 27.21
CA ARG A 52 -32.79 7.25 25.87
C ARG A 52 -32.93 8.38 24.84
N HIS A 53 -33.27 9.58 25.29
CA HIS A 53 -33.51 10.74 24.42
C HIS A 53 -32.63 11.91 24.80
N SER A 54 -32.04 12.56 23.80
CA SER A 54 -31.19 13.75 23.97
C SER A 54 -31.88 14.87 24.75
N SER A 55 -33.17 15.09 24.53
CA SER A 55 -33.95 16.12 25.24
C SER A 55 -34.00 15.87 26.75
N SER A 56 -34.23 14.62 27.16
CA SER A 56 -34.21 14.20 28.56
C SER A 56 -32.82 14.32 29.17
N TYR A 57 -31.78 13.95 28.41
CA TYR A 57 -30.38 14.11 28.80
C TYR A 57 -30.03 15.58 29.09
N TYR A 58 -30.27 16.49 28.15
CA TYR A 58 -29.89 17.90 28.33
C TYR A 58 -30.69 18.58 29.44
N ARG A 59 -31.99 18.24 29.60
CA ARG A 59 -32.79 18.74 30.72
C ARG A 59 -32.20 18.28 32.05
N HIS A 60 -31.81 17.01 32.13
CA HIS A 60 -31.17 16.47 33.32
C HIS A 60 -29.83 17.15 33.60
N VAL A 61 -28.92 17.24 32.62
CA VAL A 61 -27.59 17.85 32.78
C VAL A 61 -27.69 19.26 33.37
N LYS A 62 -28.61 20.09 32.85
CA LYS A 62 -28.85 21.46 33.38
C LYS A 62 -29.22 21.48 34.87
N THR A 63 -30.00 20.51 35.33
CA THR A 63 -30.38 20.39 36.74
C THR A 63 -29.33 19.64 37.59
N CYS A 64 -28.54 18.76 36.97
CA CYS A 64 -27.55 17.93 37.62
C CYS A 64 -26.33 18.74 38.04
N ILE A 65 -25.90 19.69 37.18
CA ILE A 65 -24.78 20.60 37.46
C ILE A 65 -25.10 21.55 38.63
N ASN A 66 -26.35 21.96 38.77
CA ASN A 66 -26.75 22.94 39.80
C ASN A 66 -27.01 22.32 41.19
N ASN A 67 -27.21 21.00 41.28
CA ASN A 67 -27.36 20.30 42.55
C ASN A 67 -26.06 19.56 42.89
N ASN A 68 -25.16 20.27 43.58
CA ASN A 68 -23.89 19.76 44.13
C ASN A 68 -24.11 18.61 45.12
N ASN A 69 -24.40 17.40 44.62
CA ASN A 69 -24.46 16.19 45.45
C ASN A 69 -24.02 14.95 44.66
N CYS A 70 -22.82 14.98 44.09
CA CYS A 70 -22.11 13.74 43.78
C CYS A 70 -20.60 13.89 43.97
N ASN A 71 -20.08 13.21 45.00
CA ASN A 71 -18.66 13.06 45.26
C ASN A 71 -18.10 11.99 44.32
N ASN A 72 -17.21 12.38 43.41
CA ASN A 72 -16.00 11.65 42.98
C ASN A 72 -15.42 12.28 41.71
N LYS A 73 -14.61 13.33 41.87
CA LYS A 73 -13.98 14.06 40.75
C LYS A 73 -12.69 13.43 40.19
N GLU A 74 -12.18 12.35 40.77
CA GLU A 74 -10.89 11.77 40.35
C GLU A 74 -11.00 10.52 39.46
N TYR A 75 -12.14 9.84 39.40
CA TYR A 75 -12.31 8.62 38.58
C TYR A 75 -12.80 8.89 37.14
N SER A 76 -13.05 10.15 36.77
CA SER A 76 -13.78 10.49 35.53
C SER A 76 -12.90 10.65 34.30
N ASN A 77 -11.61 11.00 34.43
CA ASN A 77 -10.77 11.31 33.28
C ASN A 77 -10.15 10.06 32.64
N GLU A 78 -9.63 9.15 33.47
CA GLU A 78 -9.02 7.88 32.99
C GLU A 78 -10.08 6.98 32.33
N LEU A 79 -11.31 6.98 32.84
CA LEU A 79 -12.42 6.24 32.22
C LEU A 79 -12.83 6.84 30.87
N LEU A 80 -12.79 8.16 30.72
CA LEU A 80 -13.07 8.83 29.45
C LEU A 80 -12.00 8.53 28.40
N GLU A 81 -10.73 8.56 28.81
CA GLU A 81 -9.59 8.21 27.94
C GLU A 81 -9.67 6.74 27.50
N LEU A 82 -9.96 5.82 28.41
CA LEU A 82 -10.16 4.39 28.09
C LEU A 82 -11.37 4.15 27.18
N MET A 83 -12.45 4.92 27.32
CA MET A 83 -13.61 4.82 26.42
C MET A 83 -13.26 5.29 25.02
N HIS A 84 -12.54 6.40 24.89
CA HIS A 84 -12.10 6.94 23.61
C HIS A 84 -11.07 6.03 22.93
N GLU A 85 -10.16 5.43 23.70
CA GLU A 85 -9.20 4.45 23.19
C GLU A 85 -9.90 3.16 22.73
N ASN A 86 -10.91 2.69 23.46
CA ASN A 86 -11.73 1.54 23.03
C ASN A 86 -12.52 1.82 21.75
N GLU A 87 -13.03 3.04 21.55
CA GLU A 87 -13.69 3.42 20.30
C GLU A 87 -12.71 3.45 19.13
N LYS A 88 -11.50 3.99 19.35
CA LYS A 88 -10.42 3.96 18.37
C LYS A 88 -10.01 2.54 18.00
N LEU A 89 -9.85 1.65 18.99
CA LEU A 89 -9.53 0.24 18.77
C LEU A 89 -10.63 -0.50 18.01
N LYS A 90 -11.91 -0.20 18.28
CA LYS A 90 -13.03 -0.79 17.52
C LYS A 90 -13.01 -0.36 16.04
N LEU A 91 -12.71 0.91 15.77
CA LEU A 91 -12.57 1.41 14.40
C LEU A 91 -11.39 0.76 13.68
N GLU A 92 -10.26 0.60 14.37
CA GLU A 92 -9.07 -0.08 13.84
C GLU A 92 -9.37 -1.55 13.52
N ILE A 93 -9.97 -2.30 14.44
CA ILE A 93 -10.36 -3.70 14.20
C ILE A 93 -11.32 -3.82 13.01
N LYS A 94 -12.28 -2.89 12.90
CA LYS A 94 -13.23 -2.86 11.77
C LYS A 94 -12.48 -2.63 10.45
N TYR A 95 -11.55 -1.68 10.43
CA TYR A 95 -10.72 -1.40 9.26
C TYR A 95 -9.84 -2.60 8.88
N GLN A 96 -9.16 -3.21 9.83
CA GLN A 96 -8.34 -4.42 9.63
C GLN A 96 -9.17 -5.60 9.10
N SER A 97 -10.40 -5.80 9.61
CA SER A 97 -11.29 -6.85 9.10
C SER A 97 -11.73 -6.61 7.66
N GLN A 98 -11.94 -5.35 7.25
CA GLN A 98 -12.25 -5.00 5.86
C GLN A 98 -11.05 -5.20 4.94
N LEU A 99 -9.83 -4.91 5.40
CA LEU A 99 -8.61 -5.20 4.64
C LEU A 99 -8.44 -6.71 4.45
N ALA A 100 -8.59 -7.51 5.52
CA ALA A 100 -8.51 -8.96 5.44
C ALA A 100 -9.57 -9.55 4.48
N GLN A 101 -10.79 -9.00 4.45
CA GLN A 101 -11.81 -9.41 3.48
C GLN A 101 -11.40 -9.11 2.03
N LYS A 102 -10.82 -7.92 1.77
CA LYS A 102 -10.29 -7.57 0.44
C LYS A 102 -9.12 -8.47 0.03
N ASP A 103 -8.26 -8.86 0.96
CA ASP A 103 -7.15 -9.78 0.70
C ASP A 103 -7.64 -11.19 0.36
N VAL A 104 -8.69 -11.67 1.04
CA VAL A 104 -9.36 -12.95 0.71
C VAL A 104 -10.00 -12.90 -0.68
N GLU A 105 -10.68 -11.80 -1.04
CA GLU A 105 -11.24 -11.61 -2.39
C GLU A 105 -10.15 -11.57 -3.46
N LYS A 106 -9.04 -10.87 -3.20
CA LYS A 106 -7.89 -10.80 -4.10
C LYS A 106 -7.22 -12.17 -4.28
N PHE A 107 -7.10 -12.94 -3.19
CA PHE A 107 -6.59 -14.31 -3.24
C PHE A 107 -7.52 -15.23 -4.06
N LYS A 108 -8.84 -15.12 -3.86
CA LYS A 108 -9.85 -15.87 -4.61
C LYS A 108 -9.79 -15.55 -6.11
N MET A 109 -9.72 -14.26 -6.47
CA MET A 109 -9.60 -13.83 -7.87
C MET A 109 -8.29 -14.33 -8.50
N GLY A 110 -7.19 -14.39 -7.73
CA GLY A 110 -5.93 -14.98 -8.15
C GLY A 110 -6.01 -16.49 -8.44
N MET A 111 -6.73 -17.25 -7.59
CA MET A 111 -6.96 -18.67 -7.84
C MET A 111 -7.82 -18.92 -9.08
N GLU A 112 -8.87 -18.13 -9.30
CA GLU A 112 -9.73 -18.24 -10.49
C GLU A 112 -8.96 -17.95 -11.78
N LEU A 113 -8.06 -16.95 -11.78
CA LEU A 113 -7.14 -16.65 -12.88
C LEU A 113 -6.16 -17.79 -13.15
N GLN A 114 -5.61 -18.40 -12.09
CA GLN A 114 -4.72 -19.56 -12.21
C GLN A 114 -5.44 -20.79 -12.76
N GLU A 115 -6.69 -21.02 -12.35
CA GLU A 115 -7.53 -22.10 -12.86
C GLU A 115 -7.88 -21.90 -14.35
N ALA A 116 -8.23 -20.68 -14.76
CA ALA A 116 -8.45 -20.34 -16.16
C ALA A 116 -7.19 -20.51 -17.02
N PHE A 117 -6.00 -20.22 -16.48
CA PHE A 117 -4.72 -20.45 -17.15
C PHE A 117 -4.41 -21.94 -17.34
N LEU A 118 -4.64 -22.76 -16.30
CA LEU A 118 -4.50 -24.22 -16.37
C LEU A 118 -5.45 -24.85 -17.38
N GLN A 119 -6.69 -24.35 -17.49
CA GLN A 119 -7.64 -24.83 -18.50
C GLN A 119 -7.17 -24.51 -19.94
N LYS A 120 -6.63 -23.31 -20.18
CA LYS A 120 -6.05 -22.93 -21.48
C LYS A 120 -4.80 -23.74 -21.86
N GLN A 121 -4.00 -24.16 -20.87
CA GLN A 121 -2.87 -25.06 -21.14
C GLN A 121 -3.34 -26.48 -21.49
N LYS A 122 -4.38 -26.99 -20.81
CA LYS A 122 -4.97 -28.30 -21.13
C LYS A 122 -5.55 -28.36 -22.54
N SER A 123 -6.16 -27.28 -23.05
CA SER A 123 -6.66 -27.21 -24.43
C SER A 123 -5.56 -27.18 -25.50
N ASN A 124 -4.35 -26.70 -25.16
CA ASN A 124 -3.22 -26.62 -26.10
C ASN A 124 -2.39 -27.92 -26.17
N ILE A 125 -2.55 -28.84 -25.22
CA ILE A 125 -1.79 -30.11 -25.18
C ILE A 125 -2.44 -31.21 -26.06
N SER A 126 -3.71 -31.06 -26.46
CA SER A 126 -4.40 -32.05 -27.28
C SER A 126 -4.15 -31.95 -28.80
N SER A 127 -3.28 -31.07 -29.30
CA SER A 127 -3.11 -30.87 -30.76
C SER A 127 -1.73 -31.11 -31.36
N HIS A 128 -0.73 -31.62 -30.62
CA HIS A 128 0.56 -31.98 -31.24
C HIS A 128 1.16 -33.28 -30.67
N GLN A 129 0.84 -34.40 -31.30
CA GLN A 129 1.75 -35.54 -31.40
C GLN A 129 2.08 -35.72 -32.88
N GLU A 130 3.34 -35.47 -33.26
CA GLU A 130 4.26 -36.48 -33.81
C GLU A 130 5.53 -35.83 -34.40
N HIS A 131 6.67 -36.44 -34.02
CA HIS A 131 7.99 -36.41 -34.65
C HIS A 131 8.73 -35.08 -34.89
N SER A 132 9.78 -34.82 -34.08
CA SER A 132 11.19 -34.69 -34.56
C SER A 132 12.21 -34.43 -33.43
N HIS A 133 13.40 -35.01 -33.60
CA HIS A 133 14.59 -34.91 -32.72
C HIS A 133 15.07 -33.47 -32.45
N PRO A 134 15.71 -33.19 -31.30
CA PRO A 134 16.14 -31.84 -30.94
C PRO A 134 17.47 -31.47 -31.62
N GLN A 135 17.45 -30.45 -32.50
CA GLN A 135 18.64 -29.67 -32.82
C GLN A 135 18.72 -28.48 -31.87
N ILE A 136 19.71 -28.52 -30.98
CA ILE A 136 20.09 -27.42 -30.10
C ILE A 136 20.72 -26.33 -30.97
N ASN A 137 20.01 -25.22 -31.19
CA ASN A 137 20.60 -24.00 -31.70
C ASN A 137 20.76 -23.02 -30.51
N ASN A 138 21.97 -23.00 -29.96
CA ASN A 138 22.38 -22.08 -28.91
C ASN A 138 22.63 -20.70 -29.53
N ASN A 139 21.70 -19.76 -29.34
CA ASN A 139 21.93 -18.33 -29.45
C ASN A 139 20.87 -17.56 -28.64
N ASN A 140 20.96 -17.64 -27.31
CA ASN A 140 20.41 -16.62 -26.43
C ASN A 140 21.31 -16.47 -25.21
N TYR A 141 22.04 -15.35 -25.16
CA TYR A 141 22.66 -14.85 -23.94
C TYR A 141 21.53 -14.53 -22.95
N GLN A 142 21.18 -15.50 -22.11
CA GLN A 142 20.43 -15.29 -20.89
C GLN A 142 21.34 -15.67 -19.74
N ASP A 143 21.77 -14.66 -18.98
CA ASP A 143 22.54 -14.85 -17.76
C ASP A 143 21.69 -15.59 -16.74
N VAL A 144 21.86 -16.91 -16.72
CA VAL A 144 21.32 -17.82 -15.73
C VAL A 144 22.22 -17.73 -14.48
N ILE A 145 21.68 -17.31 -13.34
CA ILE A 145 22.42 -17.30 -12.06
C ILE A 145 21.74 -18.25 -11.07
N ASN A 146 22.55 -19.19 -10.54
CA ASN A 146 22.21 -20.15 -9.50
C ASN A 146 21.93 -19.42 -8.16
N ILE A 147 20.78 -19.69 -7.56
CA ILE A 147 20.56 -19.47 -6.13
C ILE A 147 20.26 -20.85 -5.55
N GLN A 148 21.21 -21.40 -4.80
CA GLN A 148 21.02 -22.68 -4.10
C GLN A 148 20.01 -22.48 -2.96
N GLY A 149 18.86 -23.13 -3.12
CA GLY A 149 17.78 -23.24 -2.14
C GLY A 149 16.75 -24.20 -2.70
N ASP A 150 16.75 -25.41 -2.14
CA ASP A 150 15.98 -26.61 -2.49
C ASP A 150 14.68 -26.41 -3.30
N ASN A 151 14.58 -27.17 -4.40
CA ASN A 151 13.57 -27.22 -5.47
C ASN A 151 13.82 -26.28 -6.68
N ASN A 152 14.71 -26.73 -7.55
CA ASN A 152 15.16 -26.13 -8.82
C ASN A 152 14.03 -25.74 -9.79
N THR A 153 13.42 -24.57 -9.59
CA THR A 153 12.83 -23.80 -10.69
C THR A 153 13.75 -22.62 -10.97
N LEU A 154 14.44 -22.66 -12.10
CA LEU A 154 15.38 -21.63 -12.52
C LEU A 154 14.61 -20.35 -12.89
N LEU A 155 14.40 -19.46 -11.93
CA LEU A 155 13.71 -18.20 -12.17
C LEU A 155 14.63 -17.20 -12.87
N THR A 156 14.18 -16.65 -14.00
CA THR A 156 14.91 -15.56 -14.66
C THR A 156 14.83 -14.28 -13.81
N LYS A 157 15.70 -13.29 -14.11
CA LYS A 157 15.61 -11.96 -13.49
C LYS A 157 14.20 -11.37 -13.66
N LYS A 158 13.63 -11.52 -14.86
CA LYS A 158 12.25 -11.10 -15.15
C LYS A 158 11.23 -11.82 -14.25
N ASP A 159 11.35 -13.14 -14.08
CA ASP A 159 10.38 -13.91 -13.27
C ASP A 159 10.46 -13.52 -11.80
N THR A 160 11.68 -13.31 -11.30
CA THR A 160 11.91 -12.79 -9.95
C THR A 160 11.25 -11.42 -9.77
N MET A 161 11.43 -10.52 -10.73
CA MET A 161 10.81 -9.19 -10.68
C MET A 161 9.29 -9.26 -10.78
N ASN A 162 8.74 -10.14 -11.61
CA ASN A 162 7.29 -10.35 -11.71
C ASN A 162 6.70 -10.90 -10.42
N PHE A 163 7.41 -11.80 -9.75
CA PHE A 163 6.98 -12.38 -8.48
C PHE A 163 6.91 -11.32 -7.37
N TYR A 164 7.98 -10.55 -7.17
CA TYR A 164 8.06 -9.59 -6.05
C TYR A 164 7.47 -8.21 -6.35
N PHE A 165 7.51 -7.79 -7.61
CA PHE A 165 7.18 -6.43 -8.05
C PHE A 165 6.22 -6.45 -9.25
N GLY A 166 5.41 -7.51 -9.41
CA GLY A 166 4.43 -7.59 -10.50
C GLY A 166 3.30 -6.56 -10.39
N GLN A 167 2.94 -6.19 -9.16
CA GLN A 167 1.85 -5.26 -8.85
C GLN A 167 2.32 -3.80 -8.70
N THR A 168 3.50 -3.45 -9.21
CA THR A 168 3.97 -2.05 -9.20
C THR A 168 3.49 -1.28 -10.43
N LEU A 169 3.46 0.04 -10.29
CA LEU A 169 3.17 0.98 -11.38
C LEU A 169 4.13 0.73 -12.56
N ASP A 170 3.58 0.69 -13.78
CA ASP A 170 4.35 0.49 -15.00
C ASP A 170 4.99 1.79 -15.50
N LEU A 171 6.01 1.64 -16.36
CA LEU A 171 6.86 2.74 -16.83
C LEU A 171 6.09 3.75 -17.69
N ASP A 172 5.19 3.28 -18.55
CA ASP A 172 4.45 4.16 -19.45
C ASP A 172 3.46 5.03 -18.67
N THR A 173 2.71 4.41 -17.76
CA THR A 173 1.82 5.13 -16.84
C THR A 173 2.60 6.10 -15.95
N PHE A 174 3.76 5.70 -15.44
CA PHE A 174 4.62 6.58 -14.65
C PHE A 174 5.06 7.83 -15.44
N ILE A 175 5.54 7.67 -16.68
CA ILE A 175 5.97 8.78 -17.53
C ILE A 175 4.79 9.70 -17.85
N GLN A 176 3.64 9.15 -18.23
CA GLN A 176 2.45 9.93 -18.52
C GLN A 176 2.00 10.77 -17.32
N ASN A 177 1.99 10.17 -16.13
CA ASN A 177 1.68 10.87 -14.89
C ASN A 177 2.74 11.91 -14.55
N PHE A 178 4.02 11.61 -14.77
CA PHE A 178 5.14 12.53 -14.56
C PHE A 178 5.02 13.76 -15.46
N GLU A 179 4.53 13.61 -16.69
CA GLU A 179 4.29 14.69 -17.66
C GLU A 179 3.07 15.57 -17.33
N THR A 180 2.05 15.02 -16.67
CA THR A 180 0.72 15.65 -16.61
C THR A 180 0.24 16.01 -15.22
N LYS A 181 0.53 15.18 -14.21
CA LYS A 181 -0.05 15.27 -12.86
C LYS A 181 1.01 15.47 -11.78
N TYR A 182 2.21 14.95 -12.01
CA TYR A 182 3.29 14.94 -11.04
C TYR A 182 4.55 15.59 -11.63
N PRO A 183 4.50 16.89 -12.01
CA PRO A 183 5.70 17.58 -12.45
C PRO A 183 6.73 17.66 -11.31
N LEU A 184 7.99 17.88 -11.68
CA LEU A 184 8.99 18.30 -10.69
C LEU A 184 8.58 19.66 -10.11
N THR A 185 8.84 19.86 -8.82
CA THR A 185 8.54 21.16 -8.19
C THR A 185 9.56 22.22 -8.62
N GLN A 186 9.23 23.49 -8.36
CA GLN A 186 10.16 24.60 -8.60
C GLN A 186 11.48 24.44 -7.82
N GLU A 187 11.42 23.91 -6.59
CA GLU A 187 12.61 23.65 -5.76
C GLU A 187 13.44 22.49 -6.33
N GLU A 188 12.80 21.38 -6.68
CA GLU A 188 13.49 20.21 -7.25
C GLU A 188 14.19 20.56 -8.57
N THR A 189 13.53 21.32 -9.44
CA THR A 189 14.11 21.78 -10.71
C THR A 189 15.25 22.78 -10.51
N ARG A 190 15.16 23.66 -9.50
CA ARG A 190 16.25 24.58 -9.15
C ARG A 190 17.50 23.81 -8.73
N THR A 191 17.35 22.87 -7.79
CA THR A 191 18.48 22.06 -7.32
C THR A 191 19.08 21.23 -8.44
N LEU A 192 18.28 20.69 -9.37
CA LEU A 192 18.82 20.00 -10.55
C LEU A 192 19.64 20.92 -11.46
N ALA A 193 19.17 22.14 -11.70
CA ALA A 193 19.89 23.11 -12.50
C ALA A 193 21.21 23.55 -11.83
N GLU A 194 21.18 23.83 -10.53
CA GLU A 194 22.37 24.19 -9.74
C GLU A 194 23.39 23.05 -9.72
N ASN A 195 22.94 21.81 -9.51
CA ASN A 195 23.82 20.64 -9.55
C ASN A 195 24.51 20.49 -10.91
N TYR A 196 23.77 20.72 -12.00
CA TYR A 196 24.33 20.69 -13.35
C TYR A 196 25.34 21.83 -13.56
N GLN A 197 25.03 23.05 -13.12
CA GLN A 197 25.94 24.20 -13.25
C GLN A 197 27.23 24.00 -12.45
N ASN A 198 27.13 23.45 -11.24
CA ASN A 198 28.26 23.30 -10.32
C ASN A 198 29.12 22.05 -10.61
N SER A 199 28.53 20.97 -11.12
CA SER A 199 29.21 19.67 -11.25
C SER A 199 29.01 18.97 -12.60
N GLY A 200 28.39 19.66 -13.56
CA GLY A 200 28.19 19.19 -14.93
C GLY A 200 27.20 18.03 -15.06
N ILE A 201 27.18 17.42 -16.23
CA ILE A 201 26.21 16.36 -16.58
C ILE A 201 26.22 15.15 -15.64
N LYS A 202 27.35 14.86 -14.99
CA LYS A 202 27.51 13.67 -14.14
C LYS A 202 26.68 13.74 -12.86
N SER A 203 26.44 14.94 -12.32
CA SER A 203 25.61 15.15 -11.12
C SER A 203 24.11 15.15 -11.43
N TYR A 204 23.74 15.47 -12.67
CA TYR A 204 22.33 15.58 -13.08
C TYR A 204 21.57 14.26 -12.96
N GLY A 205 22.15 13.14 -13.44
CA GLY A 205 21.49 11.83 -13.40
C GLY A 205 21.16 11.32 -12.00
N PRO A 206 22.11 11.28 -11.05
CA PRO A 206 21.82 10.88 -9.67
C PRO A 206 20.82 11.81 -8.98
N GLY A 207 20.93 13.13 -9.21
CA GLY A 207 19.99 14.12 -8.69
C GLY A 207 18.57 13.87 -9.22
N LEU A 208 18.44 13.68 -10.53
CA LEU A 208 17.15 13.43 -11.17
C LEU A 208 16.53 12.13 -10.65
N LEU A 209 17.30 11.04 -10.55
CA LEU A 209 16.79 9.78 -10.02
C LEU A 209 16.28 9.91 -8.58
N CYS A 210 16.91 10.74 -7.75
CA CYS A 210 16.43 11.01 -6.39
C CYS A 210 15.01 11.58 -6.39
N TYR A 211 14.77 12.61 -7.22
CA TYR A 211 13.43 13.20 -7.33
C TYR A 211 12.43 12.28 -8.03
N LEU A 212 12.86 11.49 -9.01
CA LEU A 212 12.00 10.48 -9.64
C LEU A 212 11.55 9.41 -8.63
N LYS A 213 12.42 8.97 -7.71
CA LYS A 213 12.02 8.05 -6.64
C LYS A 213 10.98 8.66 -5.71
N LYS A 214 11.15 9.93 -5.31
CA LYS A 214 10.15 10.66 -4.52
C LYS A 214 8.83 10.79 -5.27
N ASN A 215 8.90 11.14 -6.55
CA ASN A 215 7.75 11.28 -7.43
C ASN A 215 7.00 9.95 -7.57
N TYR A 216 7.71 8.87 -7.87
CA TYR A 216 7.16 7.53 -8.03
C TYR A 216 6.47 7.05 -6.74
N LYS A 217 7.03 7.33 -5.57
CA LYS A 217 6.36 7.08 -4.29
C LYS A 217 5.04 7.83 -4.15
N ARG A 218 4.99 9.13 -4.49
CA ARG A 218 3.74 9.91 -4.48
C ARG A 218 2.70 9.27 -5.41
N GLN A 219 3.09 8.87 -6.61
CA GLN A 219 2.19 8.21 -7.55
C GLN A 219 1.65 6.88 -7.02
N ILE A 220 2.53 6.03 -6.46
CA ILE A 220 2.09 4.76 -5.84
C ILE A 220 1.10 5.04 -4.71
N LYS A 221 1.43 5.97 -3.81
CA LYS A 221 0.57 6.34 -2.67
C LYS A 221 -0.81 6.78 -3.13
N ASP A 222 -0.89 7.62 -4.15
CA ASP A 222 -2.18 8.12 -4.64
C ASP A 222 -3.00 7.03 -5.35
N ILE A 223 -2.34 6.09 -6.02
CA ILE A 223 -2.99 4.98 -6.73
C ILE A 223 -3.47 3.89 -5.74
N THR A 224 -2.65 3.53 -4.76
CA THR A 224 -2.93 2.40 -3.86
C THR A 224 -3.60 2.84 -2.55
N GLY A 225 -3.50 4.12 -2.19
CA GLY A 225 -3.88 4.64 -0.88
C GLY A 225 -2.94 4.23 0.25
N GLN A 226 -1.85 3.53 -0.03
CA GLN A 226 -0.91 3.00 0.95
C GLN A 226 0.42 3.75 0.90
N GLU A 227 1.01 4.02 2.05
CA GLU A 227 2.36 4.59 2.10
C GLU A 227 3.37 3.57 1.53
N PRO A 228 4.11 3.91 0.47
CA PRO A 228 5.12 3.00 -0.06
C PRO A 228 6.32 2.92 0.87
N ASP A 229 6.98 1.75 0.89
CA ASP A 229 8.21 1.54 1.64
C ASP A 229 9.30 2.59 1.29
N ASP A 230 10.23 2.78 2.22
CA ASP A 230 11.37 3.67 2.04
C ASP A 230 12.22 3.28 0.82
N ASP A 231 12.37 1.98 0.57
CA ASP A 231 13.12 1.46 -0.56
C ASP A 231 12.20 1.05 -1.71
N VAL A 232 11.88 2.03 -2.56
CA VAL A 232 11.07 1.80 -3.75
C VAL A 232 11.92 1.29 -4.93
N VAL A 233 11.37 0.32 -5.67
CA VAL A 233 11.93 -0.16 -6.93
C VAL A 233 11.32 0.62 -8.09
N MET A 234 12.16 1.39 -8.80
CA MET A 234 11.74 2.16 -9.97
C MET A 234 11.22 1.22 -11.08
N PRO A 235 10.29 1.68 -11.95
CA PRO A 235 9.73 0.87 -13.03
C PRO A 235 10.72 0.62 -14.19
N PHE A 236 11.98 1.02 -14.01
CA PHE A 236 13.10 0.67 -14.86
C PHE A 236 14.34 0.45 -13.99
N LEU A 237 15.17 -0.53 -14.34
CA LEU A 237 16.42 -0.82 -13.63
C LEU A 237 17.40 -1.60 -14.50
N SER A 238 18.70 -1.51 -14.22
CA SER A 238 19.70 -2.25 -14.99
C SER A 238 19.57 -3.75 -14.79
N SER A 239 19.62 -4.52 -15.89
CA SER A 239 19.64 -5.99 -15.83
C SER A 239 20.99 -6.50 -15.31
N ASP A 240 22.08 -5.84 -15.67
CA ASP A 240 23.48 -6.22 -15.40
C ASP A 240 24.41 -5.00 -15.47
N GLY A 241 25.71 -5.18 -15.27
CA GLY A 241 26.70 -4.09 -15.32
C GLY A 241 27.00 -3.53 -16.71
N THR A 242 26.55 -4.19 -17.78
CA THR A 242 26.92 -3.85 -19.17
C THR A 242 26.07 -2.73 -19.77
N LEU A 243 24.90 -2.44 -19.20
CA LEU A 243 23.93 -1.43 -19.67
C LEU A 243 23.49 -1.60 -21.14
N ARG A 244 23.69 -2.80 -21.72
CA ARG A 244 23.21 -3.13 -23.07
C ARG A 244 21.71 -3.38 -23.11
N THR A 245 21.18 -3.81 -21.97
CA THR A 245 19.76 -4.02 -21.70
C THR A 245 19.43 -3.52 -20.32
N HIS A 246 18.14 -3.27 -20.09
CA HIS A 246 17.57 -2.97 -18.79
C HIS A 246 16.22 -3.66 -18.65
N LEU A 247 15.75 -3.76 -17.42
CA LEU A 247 14.41 -4.23 -17.10
C LEU A 247 13.46 -3.03 -17.09
N GLU A 248 12.30 -3.18 -17.72
CA GLU A 248 11.19 -2.23 -17.66
C GLU A 248 9.93 -2.93 -17.14
N LYS A 249 9.19 -2.29 -16.25
CA LYS A 249 7.85 -2.74 -15.85
C LYS A 249 6.84 -2.29 -16.90
N ALA A 250 6.23 -3.24 -17.59
CA ALA A 250 5.06 -3.03 -18.44
C ALA A 250 3.78 -3.50 -17.74
N THR A 251 2.62 -3.26 -18.37
CA THR A 251 1.31 -3.68 -17.88
C THR A 251 1.22 -5.20 -17.65
N GLU A 252 1.75 -5.98 -18.58
CA GLU A 252 1.83 -7.44 -18.54
C GLU A 252 3.01 -7.99 -17.71
N GLY A 253 3.80 -7.12 -17.08
CA GLY A 253 4.92 -7.47 -16.23
C GLY A 253 6.27 -6.94 -16.72
N TRP A 254 7.33 -7.35 -16.05
CA TRP A 254 8.70 -6.95 -16.33
C TRP A 254 9.20 -7.52 -17.66
N LYS A 255 9.97 -6.73 -18.40
CA LYS A 255 10.56 -7.10 -19.69
C LYS A 255 12.00 -6.64 -19.77
N ILE A 256 12.83 -7.38 -20.49
CA ILE A 256 14.20 -6.96 -20.83
C ILE A 256 14.14 -6.16 -22.13
N VAL A 257 14.66 -4.95 -22.13
CA VAL A 257 14.56 -3.97 -23.21
C VAL A 257 15.97 -3.43 -23.55
N LYS A 258 16.21 -3.12 -24.83
CA LYS A 258 17.45 -2.46 -25.31
C LYS A 258 17.25 -0.96 -25.60
N ASP A 259 16.01 -0.58 -25.89
CA ASP A 259 15.64 0.77 -26.26
C ASP A 259 15.55 1.68 -25.03
N ILE A 260 16.30 2.79 -25.06
CA ILE A 260 16.41 3.74 -23.94
C ILE A 260 15.47 4.95 -24.10
N THR A 261 14.71 5.02 -25.20
CA THR A 261 13.89 6.20 -25.55
C THR A 261 12.95 6.65 -24.44
N LYS A 262 12.34 5.73 -23.69
CA LYS A 262 11.47 6.04 -22.55
C LYS A 262 12.23 6.73 -21.41
N ILE A 263 13.44 6.28 -21.11
CA ILE A 263 14.29 6.91 -20.09
C ILE A 263 14.81 8.27 -20.60
N ASP A 264 15.15 8.38 -21.87
CA ASP A 264 15.51 9.64 -22.51
C ASP A 264 14.36 10.66 -22.46
N ARG A 265 13.11 10.20 -22.62
CA ARG A 265 11.91 11.04 -22.51
C ARG A 265 11.79 11.67 -21.12
N ILE A 266 12.07 10.91 -20.06
CA ILE A 266 12.08 11.46 -18.68
C ILE A 266 13.08 12.62 -18.56
N ILE A 267 14.26 12.51 -19.17
CA ILE A 267 15.28 13.56 -19.14
C ILE A 267 14.79 14.81 -19.89
N ILE A 268 14.19 14.63 -21.07
CA ILE A 268 13.63 15.73 -21.87
C ILE A 268 12.57 16.48 -21.07
N VAL A 269 11.59 15.76 -20.53
CA VAL A 269 10.51 16.33 -19.71
C VAL A 269 11.06 17.05 -18.48
N SER A 270 12.10 16.49 -17.85
CA SER A 270 12.75 17.14 -16.70
C SER A 270 13.46 18.43 -17.08
N ASN A 271 14.09 18.49 -18.26
CA ASN A 271 14.70 19.72 -18.78
C ASN A 271 13.65 20.77 -19.15
N ASP A 272 12.52 20.33 -19.73
CA ASP A 272 11.37 21.21 -20.01
C ASP A 272 10.83 21.84 -18.73
N TYR A 273 10.76 21.09 -17.63
CA TYR A 273 10.39 21.66 -16.32
C TYR A 273 11.38 22.71 -15.82
N ILE A 274 12.68 22.49 -15.98
CA ILE A 274 13.70 23.48 -15.60
C ILE A 274 13.52 24.76 -16.42
N TYR A 275 13.30 24.63 -17.72
CA TYR A 275 13.05 25.76 -18.60
C TYR A 275 11.78 26.51 -18.20
N ASN A 276 10.68 25.80 -17.96
CA ASN A 276 9.39 26.41 -17.64
C ASN A 276 9.41 27.18 -16.31
N TYR A 277 10.13 26.70 -15.29
CA TYR A 277 10.19 27.38 -13.99
C TYR A 277 11.27 28.45 -13.88
N HIS A 278 12.40 28.30 -14.58
CA HIS A 278 13.60 29.13 -14.37
C HIS A 278 14.10 29.81 -15.63
N THR A 279 13.41 29.65 -16.77
CA THR A 279 13.82 30.17 -18.10
C THR A 279 15.23 29.74 -18.52
N THR A 280 15.74 28.67 -17.91
CA THR A 280 17.10 28.16 -18.09
C THR A 280 17.05 26.89 -18.92
N HIS A 281 17.78 26.86 -20.03
CA HIS A 281 17.88 25.68 -20.87
C HIS A 281 19.22 24.97 -20.61
N LEU A 282 19.17 23.75 -20.07
CA LEU A 282 20.39 22.93 -19.97
C LEU A 282 20.69 22.33 -21.34
N PRO A 283 21.90 22.49 -21.90
CA PRO A 283 22.24 22.04 -23.25
C PRO A 283 22.49 20.52 -23.33
N ILE A 284 21.58 19.70 -22.78
CA ILE A 284 21.73 18.25 -22.66
C ILE A 284 21.48 17.57 -24.02
N GLY A 285 22.57 17.35 -24.75
CA GLY A 285 22.55 16.69 -26.06
C GLY A 285 22.31 15.18 -26.00
N SER A 286 22.22 14.51 -27.16
CA SER A 286 21.99 13.06 -27.23
C SER A 286 23.05 12.22 -26.51
N LYS A 287 24.32 12.59 -26.64
CA LYS A 287 25.44 11.94 -25.95
C LYS A 287 25.31 12.07 -24.43
N GLU A 288 24.91 13.24 -23.95
CA GLU A 288 24.74 13.52 -22.53
C GLU A 288 23.50 12.86 -21.94
N ARG A 289 22.39 12.80 -22.69
CA ARG A 289 21.23 11.99 -22.30
C ARG A 289 21.62 10.53 -22.08
N LYS A 290 22.43 9.94 -22.97
CA LYS A 290 22.94 8.58 -22.78
C LYS A 290 23.75 8.44 -21.48
N ILE A 291 24.56 9.43 -21.11
CA ILE A 291 25.31 9.46 -19.85
C ILE A 291 24.34 9.49 -18.66
N VAL A 292 23.32 10.35 -18.71
CA VAL A 292 22.31 10.49 -17.66
C VAL A 292 21.48 9.21 -17.51
N SER A 293 20.96 8.65 -18.61
CA SER A 293 20.22 7.39 -18.64
C SER A 293 21.05 6.24 -18.04
N ASN A 294 22.31 6.12 -18.46
CA ASN A 294 23.24 5.14 -17.89
C ASN A 294 23.50 5.35 -16.39
N SER A 295 23.61 6.61 -15.95
CA SER A 295 23.79 6.94 -14.54
C SER A 295 22.56 6.52 -13.72
N MET A 296 21.35 6.79 -14.20
CA MET A 296 20.11 6.39 -13.53
C MET A 296 20.00 4.86 -13.43
N LEU A 297 20.31 4.13 -14.51
CA LEU A 297 20.33 2.67 -14.51
C LEU A 297 21.38 2.09 -13.55
N ARG A 298 22.57 2.70 -13.45
CA ARG A 298 23.59 2.26 -12.47
C ARG A 298 23.16 2.48 -11.01
N ASN A 299 22.27 3.44 -10.77
CA ASN A 299 21.73 3.75 -9.45
C ASN A 299 20.36 3.10 -9.17
N SER A 300 19.89 2.27 -10.11
CA SER A 300 18.70 1.44 -9.98
C SER A 300 19.00 0.07 -10.61
N THR A 301 19.50 -0.87 -9.79
CA THR A 301 20.00 -2.17 -10.27
C THR A 301 19.11 -3.32 -9.84
N TYR A 302 19.21 -4.43 -10.58
CA TYR A 302 18.52 -5.67 -10.20
C TYR A 302 18.96 -6.18 -8.84
N ASP A 303 20.26 -6.08 -8.52
CA ASP A 303 20.78 -6.53 -7.23
C ASP A 303 20.16 -5.75 -6.07
N ASN A 304 20.00 -4.43 -6.21
CA ASN A 304 19.31 -3.61 -5.21
C ASN A 304 17.84 -4.05 -5.05
N ALA A 305 17.13 -4.32 -6.16
CA ALA A 305 15.76 -4.80 -6.12
C ALA A 305 15.64 -6.20 -5.47
N LYS A 306 16.60 -7.08 -5.76
CA LYS A 306 16.69 -8.41 -5.16
C LYS A 306 16.91 -8.34 -3.65
N ASP A 307 17.74 -7.42 -3.18
CA ASP A 307 17.98 -7.24 -1.75
C ASP A 307 16.78 -6.61 -1.04
N ILE A 308 16.02 -5.74 -1.70
CA ILE A 308 14.71 -5.26 -1.22
C ILE A 308 13.74 -6.44 -1.08
N ALA A 309 13.64 -7.29 -2.11
CA ALA A 309 12.76 -8.47 -2.09
C ALA A 309 13.08 -9.43 -0.94
N LYS A 310 14.37 -9.72 -0.70
CA LYS A 310 14.81 -10.56 0.43
C LYS A 310 14.36 -10.00 1.78
N ARG A 311 14.50 -8.68 1.99
CA ARG A 311 14.07 -8.01 3.23
C ARG A 311 12.57 -8.11 3.47
N LYS A 312 11.75 -8.03 2.41
CA LYS A 312 10.30 -8.25 2.50
C LYS A 312 9.91 -9.67 2.88
N CYS A 313 10.67 -10.67 2.44
CA CYS A 313 10.43 -12.06 2.84
C CYS A 313 10.73 -12.35 4.32
N ILE A 314 11.68 -11.62 4.91
CA ILE A 314 12.08 -11.80 6.32
C ILE A 314 11.06 -11.16 7.26
N THR A 315 10.51 -10.00 6.88
CA THR A 315 9.54 -9.25 7.70
C THR A 315 8.16 -9.93 7.77
N ASN A 316 7.76 -10.72 6.77
CA ASN A 316 6.50 -11.48 6.78
C ASN A 316 6.59 -12.85 7.50
N LYS A 317 7.71 -13.15 8.17
CA LYS A 317 7.91 -14.41 8.92
C LYS A 317 7.80 -14.27 10.45
N TYR A 318 7.48 -13.07 10.95
CA TYR A 318 7.31 -12.77 12.38
C TYR A 318 5.99 -12.04 12.62
#